data_AF-A0A075QVS7-F1
#
_entry.id   AF-A0A075QVS7-F1
#
_cell.length_a   1.000
_cell.length_b   1.000
_cell.length_c   1.000
_cell.angle_alpha   90.00
_cell.angle_beta   90.00
_cell.angle_gamma   90.00
#
_symmetry.space_group_name_H-M   'P 1'
#
loop_
_entity.id
_entity.type
_entity.pdbx_description
1 polymer ?
#
loop_
_entity_poly.entity_id
_entity_poly.type
_entity_poly.pdbx_seq_one_letter_code
_entity_poly.pdbx_strand_id
1 'polypeptide(L)'
;MMSINLNLVMAFLLALAGVLIYRSHLMSTLLCLEGMMLSLFILMALLISHFHMFSTSMAPLILLVFSACEAGVGLALLVKTSSNYGNDYVQNLNLLQC
;
A
#
# COMPACT_ATOMS: atom_id res chain seq x y z
N MET A 1 -7.62 -21.33 -10.13
CA MET A 1 -8.21 -20.37 -9.18
C MET A 1 -7.55 -20.45 -7.81
N MET A 2 -7.54 -21.61 -7.13
CA MET A 2 -6.89 -21.75 -5.81
C MET A 2 -5.42 -21.32 -5.79
N SER A 3 -4.63 -21.74 -6.80
CA SER A 3 -3.22 -21.35 -6.92
C SER A 3 -2.99 -19.84 -7.11
N ILE A 4 -3.88 -19.17 -7.86
CA ILE A 4 -3.78 -17.73 -8.10
C ILE A 4 -4.08 -16.95 -6.81
N ASN A 5 -5.12 -17.35 -6.08
CA ASN A 5 -5.47 -16.73 -4.81
C ASN A 5 -4.35 -16.90 -3.77
N LEU A 6 -3.72 -18.09 -3.70
CA LEU A 6 -2.57 -18.32 -2.84
C LEU A 6 -1.38 -17.42 -3.21
N ASN A 7 -1.06 -17.30 -4.50
CA ASN A 7 0.00 -16.41 -4.96
C ASN A 7 -0.26 -14.93 -4.62
N LEU A 8 -1.52 -14.48 -4.72
CA LEU A 8 -1.92 -13.13 -4.35
C LEU A 8 -1.80 -12.88 -2.85
N VAL A 9 -2.21 -13.84 -2.01
CA VAL A 9 -2.02 -13.77 -0.56
C VAL A 9 -0.54 -13.73 -0.21
N MET A 10 0.30 -14.53 -0.88
CA MET A 10 1.76 -14.48 -0.70
C MET A 10 2.34 -13.12 -1.11
N ALA A 11 1.87 -12.55 -2.22
CA ALA A 11 2.29 -11.21 -2.65
C ALA A 11 1.92 -10.13 -1.61
N PHE A 12 0.71 -10.21 -1.04
CA PHE A 12 0.28 -9.33 0.05
C PHE A 12 1.18 -9.46 1.29
N LEU A 13 1.47 -10.69 1.72
CA LEU A 13 2.35 -10.96 2.87
C LEU A 13 3.79 -10.46 2.64
N LEU A 14 4.32 -10.60 1.43
CA LEU A 14 5.64 -10.09 1.06
C LEU A 14 5.67 -8.55 1.09
N ALA A 15 4.63 -7.90 0.57
CA ALA A 15 4.52 -6.45 0.61
C ALA A 15 4.35 -5.93 2.05
N LEU A 16 3.56 -6.63 2.88
CA LEU A 16 3.43 -6.35 4.31
C LEU A 16 4.76 -6.48 5.04
N ALA A 17 5.50 -7.57 4.81
CA ALA A 17 6.83 -7.75 5.36
C ALA A 17 7.79 -6.62 4.91
N GLY A 18 7.66 -6.16 3.66
CA GLY A 18 8.42 -5.02 3.13
C GLY A 18 8.16 -3.71 3.87
N VAL A 19 6.92 -3.45 4.30
CA VAL A 19 6.56 -2.27 5.10
C VAL A 19 7.07 -2.40 6.54
N LEU A 20 6.90 -3.57 7.16
CA LEU A 20 7.31 -3.82 8.55
C LEU A 20 8.83 -3.76 8.72
N ILE A 21 9.58 -4.18 7.70
CA ILE A 21 11.03 -3.99 7.64
C ILE A 21 11.27 -2.54 7.23
N TYR A 22 11.30 -1.63 8.21
CA TYR A 22 11.61 -0.22 8.02
C TYR A 22 12.90 -0.06 7.21
N ARG A 23 12.74 0.29 5.93
CA ARG A 23 13.84 0.70 5.06
C ARG A 23 14.16 2.17 5.35
N SER A 24 15.41 2.55 5.09
CA SER A 24 15.88 3.92 5.30
C SER A 24 15.04 4.95 4.54
N HIS A 25 14.55 4.62 3.34
CA HIS A 25 13.81 5.54 2.47
C HIS A 25 12.29 5.39 2.57
N LEU A 26 11.59 6.49 2.85
CA LEU A 26 10.12 6.55 2.88
C LEU A 26 9.47 6.21 1.53
N MET A 27 10.11 6.53 0.39
CA MET A 27 9.59 6.16 -0.93
C MET A 27 9.39 4.65 -1.08
N SER A 28 10.31 3.84 -0.54
CA SER A 28 10.23 2.38 -0.65
C SER A 28 9.07 1.78 0.16
N THR A 29 8.72 2.39 1.29
CA THR A 29 7.58 1.95 2.10
C THR A 29 6.25 2.32 1.45
N LEU A 30 6.16 3.50 0.81
CA LEU A 30 4.99 3.90 0.01
C LEU A 30 4.73 2.95 -1.17
N LEU A 31 5.78 2.55 -1.89
CA LEU A 31 5.64 1.57 -2.98
C LEU A 31 5.16 0.19 -2.47
N CYS A 32 5.64 -0.26 -1.30
CA CYS A 32 5.14 -1.49 -0.69
C CYS A 32 3.66 -1.37 -0.27
N LEU A 33 3.21 -0.21 0.21
CA LEU A 33 1.80 0.07 0.49
C LEU A 33 0.94 0.00 -0.78
N GLU A 34 1.38 0.62 -1.88
CA GLU A 34 0.69 0.51 -3.17
C GLU A 34 0.61 -0.95 -3.66
N GLY A 35 1.68 -1.73 -3.50
CA GLY A 35 1.68 -3.16 -3.81
C GLY A 35 0.69 -3.98 -2.98
N MET A 36 0.52 -3.65 -1.69
CA MET A 36 -0.51 -4.27 -0.85
C MET A 36 -1.91 -3.95 -1.37
N MET A 37 -2.21 -2.68 -1.65
CA MET A 37 -3.54 -2.25 -2.13
C MET A 37 -3.89 -2.88 -3.49
N LEU A 38 -2.91 -3.01 -4.38
CA LEU A 38 -3.09 -3.65 -5.68
C LEU A 38 -3.39 -5.15 -5.56
N SER A 39 -2.68 -5.87 -4.68
CA SER A 39 -2.96 -7.30 -4.45
C SER A 39 -4.36 -7.54 -3.86
N LEU A 40 -4.82 -6.66 -2.95
CA LEU A 40 -6.19 -6.67 -2.42
C LEU A 40 -7.23 -6.38 -3.50
N PHE A 41 -6.98 -5.40 -4.37
CA PHE A 41 -7.88 -5.08 -5.48
C PHE A 41 -8.09 -6.29 -6.41
N ILE A 42 -7.00 -6.96 -6.81
CA ILE A 42 -7.07 -8.14 -7.69
C ILE A 42 -7.79 -9.29 -6.98
N LEU A 43 -7.51 -9.53 -5.70
CA LEU A 43 -8.17 -10.58 -4.93
C LEU A 43 -9.68 -10.36 -4.86
N MET A 44 -10.12 -9.13 -4.58
CA MET A 44 -11.55 -8.78 -4.52
C MET A 44 -12.23 -8.90 -5.89
N ALA A 45 -11.58 -8.44 -6.96
CA ALA A 45 -12.12 -8.58 -8.32
C ALA A 45 -12.29 -10.05 -8.73
N LEU A 46 -11.31 -10.91 -8.41
CA LEU A 46 -11.39 -12.35 -8.65
C LEU A 46 -12.50 -13.00 -7.82
N LEU A 47 -12.68 -12.60 -6.56
CA LEU A 47 -13.74 -13.12 -5.69
C LEU A 47 -15.13 -12.76 -6.25
N ILE A 48 -15.33 -11.50 -6.65
CA ILE A 48 -16.59 -11.01 -7.20
C ILE A 48 -16.95 -11.75 -8.50
N SER A 49 -15.98 -11.94 -9.39
CA SER A 49 -16.18 -12.69 -10.64
C SER A 49 -16.46 -14.17 -10.39
N HIS A 50 -15.82 -14.79 -9.40
CA HIS A 50 -16.03 -16.20 -9.08
C HIS A 50 -17.42 -16.48 -8.50
N PHE A 51 -17.92 -15.59 -7.64
CA PHE A 51 -19.25 -15.72 -7.03
C PHE A 51 -20.38 -15.02 -7.82
N HIS A 52 -20.08 -14.45 -9.00
CA HIS A 52 -21.03 -13.68 -9.83
C HIS A 52 -21.78 -12.57 -9.06
N MET A 53 -21.13 -11.94 -8.08
CA MET A 53 -21.74 -10.88 -7.26
C MET A 53 -21.60 -9.50 -7.90
N PHE A 54 -22.29 -9.25 -9.02
CA PHE A 54 -22.16 -7.97 -9.74
C PHE A 54 -22.59 -6.74 -8.93
N SER A 55 -23.44 -6.89 -7.92
CA SER A 55 -23.87 -5.81 -7.03
C SER A 55 -22.72 -5.21 -6.20
N THR A 56 -21.67 -5.99 -5.90
CA THR A 56 -20.52 -5.54 -5.11
C THR A 56 -19.33 -5.10 -5.96
N SER A 57 -19.50 -5.04 -7.29
CA SER A 57 -18.45 -4.61 -8.25
C SER A 57 -17.93 -3.18 -8.04
N MET A 58 -18.68 -2.33 -7.34
CA MET A 58 -18.23 -0.98 -6.97
C MET A 58 -17.24 -0.97 -5.80
N ALA A 59 -17.22 -2.00 -4.95
CA ALA A 59 -16.39 -2.02 -3.75
C ALA A 59 -14.87 -1.98 -4.04
N PRO A 60 -14.32 -2.75 -5.01
CA PRO A 60 -12.91 -2.65 -5.39
C PRO A 60 -12.51 -1.27 -5.93
N LEU A 61 -13.43 -0.57 -6.62
CA LEU A 61 -13.18 0.78 -7.13
C LEU A 61 -13.11 1.80 -6.00
N ILE A 62 -14.02 1.70 -5.02
CA ILE A 62 -13.99 2.54 -3.82
C ILE A 62 -12.67 2.33 -3.06
N LEU A 63 -12.21 1.08 -2.92
CA LEU A 63 -10.92 0.76 -2.32
C LEU A 63 -9.75 1.45 -3.04
N LEU A 64 -9.74 1.46 -4.38
CA LEU A 64 -8.70 2.13 -5.17
C LEU A 64 -8.70 3.66 -5.00
N VAL A 65 -9.88 4.28 -4.87
CA VAL A 65 -9.97 5.73 -4.65
C VAL A 65 -9.36 6.09 -3.29
N PHE A 66 -9.72 5.37 -2.23
CA PHE A 66 -9.14 5.60 -0.91
C PHE A 66 -7.63 5.33 -0.89
N SER A 67 -7.15 4.28 -1.58
CA SER A 67 -5.70 4.03 -1.67
C SER A 67 -4.93 5.16 -2.36
N ALA A 68 -5.51 5.74 -3.42
CA ALA A 68 -4.89 6.88 -4.11
C ALA A 68 -4.86 8.14 -3.23
N CYS A 69 -5.89 8.35 -2.40
CA CYS A 69 -5.90 9.44 -1.43
C CYS A 69 -4.82 9.25 -0.35
N GLU A 70 -4.68 8.05 0.21
CA GLU A 70 -3.62 7.73 1.18
C GLU A 70 -2.22 7.92 0.59
N ALA A 71 -1.99 7.45 -0.63
CA ALA A 71 -0.72 7.65 -1.34
C ALA A 71 -0.44 9.15 -1.59
N GLY A 72 -1.45 9.93 -1.97
CA GLY A 72 -1.32 11.38 -2.15
C GLY A 72 -0.92 12.11 -0.88
N VAL A 73 -1.53 11.76 0.26
CA VAL A 73 -1.15 12.31 1.58
C VAL A 73 0.25 11.84 1.98
N GLY A 74 0.60 10.58 1.72
CA GLY A 74 1.93 10.01 1.98
C GLY A 74 3.04 10.75 1.21
N LEU A 75 2.82 11.06 -0.07
CA LEU A 75 3.75 11.85 -0.88
C LEU A 75 3.84 13.31 -0.40
N ALA A 76 2.72 13.92 -0.01
CA ALA A 76 2.73 15.28 0.54
C ALA A 76 3.57 15.37 1.83
N LEU A 77 3.48 14.35 2.70
CA LEU A 77 4.34 14.22 3.88
C LEU A 77 5.81 14.05 3.50
N LEU A 78 6.10 13.23 2.49
CA LEU A 78 7.46 13.02 2.01
C LEU A 78 8.11 14.32 1.54
N VAL A 79 7.38 15.13 0.75
CA VAL A 79 7.86 16.45 0.30
C VAL A 79 8.13 17.38 1.49
N LYS A 80 7.32 17.32 2.56
CA LYS A 80 7.57 18.10 3.78
C LYS A 80 8.81 17.62 4.53
N THR A 81 9.01 16.31 4.65
CA THR A 81 10.21 15.76 5.31
C THR A 81 11.48 16.06 4.51
N SER A 82 11.43 15.95 3.18
CA SER A 82 12.57 16.25 2.33
C SER A 82 12.89 17.74 2.31
N SER A 83 11.88 18.62 2.38
CA SER A 83 12.11 20.06 2.50
C SER A 83 12.74 20.48 3.83
N ASN A 84 12.47 19.76 4.93
CA ASN A 84 13.00 20.12 6.26
C ASN A 84 14.38 19.51 6.52
N TYR A 85 14.62 18.27 6.08
CA TYR A 85 15.86 17.52 6.37
C TYR A 85 16.77 17.35 5.15
N GLY A 86 16.34 17.78 3.96
CA GLY A 86 17.09 17.63 2.70
C GLY A 86 17.16 16.19 2.17
N ASN A 87 16.51 15.22 2.83
CA ASN A 87 16.56 13.80 2.46
C ASN A 87 15.32 13.03 2.95
N ASP A 88 15.06 11.89 2.33
CA ASP A 88 13.88 11.02 2.56
C ASP A 88 14.12 9.96 3.65
N TYR A 89 15.13 10.17 4.50
CA TYR A 89 15.51 9.22 5.53
C TYR A 89 14.60 9.30 6.76
N VAL A 90 13.96 8.17 7.09
CA VAL A 90 13.08 8.05 8.28
C VAL A 90 13.86 8.26 9.58
N GLN A 91 15.16 7.95 9.61
CA GLN A 91 16.03 8.08 10.78
C GLN A 91 16.21 9.53 11.27
N ASN A 92 15.93 10.53 10.42
CA ASN A 92 16.07 11.95 10.79
C ASN A 92 14.91 12.46 11.67
N LEU A 93 13.82 11.68 11.80
CA LEU A 93 12.61 12.06 12.54
C LEU A 93 12.66 11.74 14.05
N ASN A 94 13.83 11.85 14.69
CA ASN A 94 14.01 11.48 16.11
C ASN A 94 13.73 12.63 17.11
N LEU A 95 13.33 13.82 16.65
CA LEU A 95 13.10 14.99 17.52
C LEU A 95 11.95 14.81 18.54
N LEU A 96 11.03 13.88 18.28
CA LEU A 96 9.89 13.58 19.17
C LEU A 96 10.25 12.65 20.34
N GLN A 97 11.51 12.19 20.44
CA GLN A 97 11.99 11.39 21.58
C GLN A 97 12.38 12.26 22.80
N CYS A 98 12.40 13.58 22.65
CA CYS A 98 12.61 14.55 23.73
C CYS A 98 11.28 14.91 24.42
#